data_AF-A0A5E4QGA0-F1
#
_entry.id   AF-A0A5E4QGA0-F1
#
_cell.length_a   1.000
_cell.length_b   1.000
_cell.length_c   1.000
_cell.angle_alpha   90.00
_cell.angle_beta   90.00
_cell.angle_gamma   90.00
#
_symmetry.space_group_name_H-M   'P 1'
#
loop_
_entity.id
_entity.type
_entity.pdbx_description
1 polymer ?
#
loop_
_entity_poly.entity_id
_entity_poly.type
_entity_poly.pdbx_seq_one_letter_code
_entity_poly.pdbx_strand_id
1 'polypeptide(L)'
;MHPAPPGLSSCRSPSADTSVGYQAPEELAAASGIPPAVALSAGWNCKEGKRSADETKSRPVVISFLNQWKKEHIMKNKKKMETIYLTDDYPKNVLEKRKILQEQLMEERKKGNYAIIKYDSLIIRDNTHKNEKRKREKSISPREQQLHKHHGNLTQ
;
A
#
# COMPACT_ATOMS: atom_id res chain seq x y z
N MET A 1 46.43 -38.72 -6.26
CA MET A 1 46.26 -38.48 -7.71
C MET A 1 45.08 -37.54 -7.87
N HIS A 2 45.26 -36.35 -8.45
CA HIS A 2 44.19 -35.39 -8.69
C HIS A 2 43.94 -35.29 -10.21
N PRO A 3 42.68 -35.32 -10.69
CA PRO A 3 42.37 -35.04 -12.09
C PRO A 3 42.46 -33.53 -12.37
N ALA A 4 42.98 -33.17 -13.54
CA ALA A 4 43.08 -31.79 -14.01
C ALA A 4 41.74 -31.25 -14.56
N PRO A 5 41.49 -29.93 -14.54
CA PRO A 5 40.28 -29.34 -15.10
C PRO A 5 40.30 -29.32 -16.65
N PRO A 6 39.16 -29.55 -17.32
CA PRO A 6 39.08 -29.53 -18.78
C PRO A 6 38.98 -28.12 -19.37
N GLY A 7 39.85 -27.84 -20.34
CA GLY A 7 39.64 -27.06 -21.56
C GLY A 7 38.77 -25.80 -21.54
N LEU A 8 39.42 -24.63 -21.70
CA LEU A 8 38.77 -23.40 -22.15
C LEU A 8 38.11 -23.60 -23.53
N SER A 9 36.78 -23.42 -23.61
CA SER A 9 36.07 -23.43 -24.89
C SER A 9 36.17 -22.07 -25.60
N SER A 10 36.55 -22.11 -26.88
CA SER A 10 36.79 -20.93 -27.70
C SER A 10 35.52 -20.11 -27.94
N CYS A 11 35.56 -18.82 -27.60
CA CYS A 11 34.49 -17.86 -27.88
C CYS A 11 34.37 -17.65 -29.40
N ARG A 12 33.35 -18.25 -30.04
CA ARG A 12 33.10 -18.11 -31.47
C ARG A 12 32.12 -16.97 -31.72
N SER A 13 32.63 -15.83 -32.21
CA SER A 13 31.82 -14.66 -32.56
C SER A 13 30.77 -14.99 -33.63
N PRO A 14 29.50 -14.59 -33.49
CA PRO A 14 28.53 -14.64 -34.58
C PRO A 14 28.88 -13.62 -35.65
N SER A 15 29.05 -14.07 -36.89
CA SER A 15 29.15 -13.19 -38.07
C SER A 15 27.80 -12.54 -38.34
N ALA A 16 27.79 -11.21 -38.47
CA ALA A 16 26.64 -10.49 -39.00
C ALA A 16 26.55 -10.74 -40.51
N ASP A 17 25.49 -11.39 -40.96
CA ASP A 17 24.94 -11.30 -42.32
C ASP A 17 23.63 -12.08 -42.41
N THR A 18 22.49 -11.38 -42.42
CA THR A 18 21.30 -11.67 -43.25
C THR A 18 20.33 -10.50 -43.06
N SER A 19 20.31 -9.56 -44.01
CA SER A 19 19.28 -8.54 -44.11
C SER A 19 18.01 -9.12 -44.73
N VAL A 20 17.05 -9.57 -43.92
CA VAL A 20 15.68 -9.83 -44.42
C VAL A 20 14.89 -8.53 -44.35
N GLY A 21 14.67 -7.90 -45.50
CA GLY A 21 13.83 -6.70 -45.61
C GLY A 21 12.37 -7.03 -45.32
N TYR A 22 11.81 -6.42 -44.27
CA TYR A 22 10.36 -6.39 -44.04
C TYR A 22 9.79 -5.14 -44.72
N GLN A 23 9.35 -5.30 -45.97
CA GLN A 23 8.57 -4.28 -46.67
C GLN A 23 7.17 -4.23 -46.03
N ALA A 24 6.86 -3.18 -45.28
CA ALA A 24 5.51 -2.93 -44.79
C ALA A 24 4.65 -2.33 -45.92
N PRO A 25 3.48 -2.90 -46.27
CA PRO A 25 2.60 -2.28 -47.26
C PRO A 25 1.84 -1.09 -46.64
N GLU A 26 2.08 0.10 -47.19
CA GLU A 26 1.16 1.23 -47.07
C GLU A 26 -0.05 0.98 -47.99
N GLU A 27 -1.23 0.66 -47.44
CA GLU A 27 -2.53 1.19 -47.90
C GLU A 27 -3.70 0.71 -47.01
N LEU A 28 -4.80 1.46 -47.08
CA LEU A 28 -6.12 1.30 -46.39
C LEU A 28 -6.33 2.06 -45.07
N ALA A 29 -6.10 3.38 -45.11
CA ALA A 29 -6.64 4.33 -44.15
C ALA A 29 -7.92 5.02 -44.67
N ALA A 30 -9.06 4.30 -44.70
CA ALA A 30 -10.39 4.90 -44.88
C ALA A 30 -11.49 4.01 -44.26
N ALA A 31 -12.59 4.64 -43.83
CA ALA A 31 -13.85 4.01 -43.38
C ALA A 31 -13.88 3.34 -41.97
N SER A 32 -13.53 4.08 -40.92
CA SER A 32 -14.44 4.15 -39.76
C SER A 32 -14.33 5.50 -39.04
N GLY A 33 -15.47 6.20 -38.92
CA GLY A 33 -15.56 7.53 -38.29
C GLY A 33 -15.51 7.47 -36.76
N ILE A 34 -14.52 6.79 -36.19
CA ILE A 34 -14.28 6.78 -34.76
C ILE A 34 -13.43 8.02 -34.44
N PRO A 35 -13.94 9.01 -33.66
CA PRO A 35 -13.12 10.14 -33.27
C PRO A 35 -11.92 9.62 -32.46
N PRO A 36 -10.68 10.09 -32.74
CA PRO A 36 -9.51 9.68 -31.97
C PRO A 36 -9.80 9.94 -30.50
N ALA A 37 -9.61 8.90 -29.68
CA ALA A 37 -10.10 8.85 -28.31
C ALA A 37 -9.83 10.17 -27.57
N VAL A 38 -10.89 10.77 -27.00
CA VAL A 38 -10.75 11.92 -26.11
C VAL A 38 -9.73 11.54 -25.06
N ALA A 39 -8.54 12.12 -25.16
CA ALA A 39 -7.42 11.80 -24.30
C ALA A 39 -7.72 12.37 -22.90
N LEU A 40 -8.50 11.61 -22.14
CA LEU A 40 -8.56 11.70 -20.69
C LEU A 40 -7.18 11.34 -20.16
N SER A 41 -6.28 12.32 -20.22
CA SER A 41 -5.00 12.34 -19.54
C SER A 41 -5.27 12.40 -18.03
N ALA A 42 -5.71 11.26 -17.49
CA ALA A 42 -5.44 10.88 -16.11
C ALA A 42 -3.92 10.68 -15.98
N GLY A 43 -3.17 11.78 -16.12
CA GLY A 43 -1.72 11.83 -16.08
C GLY A 43 -1.27 11.59 -14.65
N TRP A 44 -1.00 10.34 -14.32
CA TRP A 44 -0.24 10.00 -13.14
C TRP A 44 1.18 10.52 -13.34
N ASN A 45 1.48 11.67 -12.74
CA ASN A 45 2.82 12.26 -12.75
C ASN A 45 3.76 11.42 -11.86
N CYS A 46 4.24 10.32 -12.44
CA CYS A 46 5.24 9.44 -11.87
C CYS A 46 6.64 9.91 -12.26
N LYS A 47 7.55 9.99 -11.29
CA LYS A 47 8.98 10.29 -11.54
C LYS A 47 9.83 9.07 -11.16
N GLU A 48 10.75 8.70 -12.03
CA GLU A 48 11.75 7.68 -11.71
C GLU A 48 12.76 8.22 -10.69
N GLY A 49 13.01 7.45 -9.63
CA GLY A 49 14.07 7.71 -8.67
C GLY A 49 15.46 7.35 -9.21
N LYS A 50 16.48 7.64 -8.41
CA LYS A 50 17.87 7.28 -8.71
C LYS A 50 18.01 5.76 -8.81
N ARG A 51 18.81 5.27 -9.77
CA ARG A 51 19.25 3.86 -9.81
C ARG A 51 19.97 3.53 -8.50
N SER A 52 19.71 2.33 -7.98
CA SER A 52 20.58 1.69 -6.99
C SER A 52 21.94 1.37 -7.61
N ALA A 53 22.97 1.24 -6.78
CA ALA A 53 24.24 0.66 -7.21
C ALA A 53 24.08 -0.84 -7.55
N ASP A 54 23.13 -1.52 -6.90
CA ASP A 54 22.73 -2.88 -7.27
C ASP A 54 21.90 -2.84 -8.56
N GLU A 55 22.44 -3.39 -9.65
CA GLU A 55 21.76 -3.47 -10.95
C GLU A 55 20.55 -4.42 -10.94
N THR A 56 20.49 -5.35 -9.98
CA THR A 56 19.40 -6.31 -9.80
C THR A 56 18.11 -5.70 -9.24
N LYS A 57 18.17 -4.47 -8.70
CA LYS A 57 17.02 -3.81 -8.09
C LYS A 57 16.39 -2.81 -9.07
N SER A 58 15.11 -3.01 -9.37
CA SER A 58 14.31 -2.06 -10.13
C SER A 58 14.34 -0.66 -9.50
N ARG A 59 14.29 0.38 -10.33
CA ARG A 59 14.20 1.77 -9.84
C ARG A 59 13.00 1.95 -8.90
N PRO A 60 13.13 2.74 -7.82
CA PRO A 60 11.97 3.24 -7.10
C PRO A 60 11.21 4.25 -7.97
N VAL A 61 9.88 4.17 -7.97
CA VAL A 61 8.99 5.12 -8.66
C VAL A 61 8.34 6.04 -7.61
N VAL A 62 8.51 7.35 -7.77
CA VAL A 62 7.88 8.36 -6.92
C VAL A 62 6.55 8.77 -7.55
N ILE A 63 5.45 8.54 -6.84
CA ILE A 63 4.09 8.82 -7.30
C ILE A 63 3.51 10.00 -6.52
N SER A 64 3.13 11.06 -7.23
CA SER A 64 2.44 12.22 -6.66
C SER A 64 0.91 12.02 -6.73
N PHE A 65 0.23 12.10 -5.59
CA PHE A 65 -1.22 11.97 -5.52
C PHE A 65 -1.90 13.35 -5.40
N LEU A 66 -2.90 13.62 -6.25
CA LEU A 66 -3.75 14.81 -6.14
C LEU A 66 -4.65 14.79 -4.88
N ASN A 67 -4.96 13.60 -4.36
CA ASN A 67 -5.93 13.40 -3.28
C ASN A 67 -5.28 12.68 -2.10
N GLN A 68 -5.20 13.35 -0.94
CA GLN A 68 -4.63 12.76 0.28
C GLN A 68 -5.41 11.52 0.77
N TRP A 69 -6.74 11.51 0.66
CA TRP A 69 -7.54 10.35 1.07
C TRP A 69 -7.24 9.09 0.26
N LYS A 70 -6.93 9.22 -1.04
CA LYS A 70 -6.50 8.11 -1.90
C LYS A 70 -5.14 7.57 -1.44
N LYS A 71 -4.18 8.46 -1.19
CA LYS A 71 -2.87 8.12 -0.63
C LYS A 71 -3.01 7.36 0.69
N GLU A 72 -3.82 7.86 1.62
CA GLU A 72 -4.08 7.19 2.90
C GLU A 72 -4.75 5.82 2.75
N HIS A 73 -5.70 5.69 1.83
CA HIS A 73 -6.39 4.42 1.58
C HIS A 73 -5.41 3.34 1.06
N ILE A 74 -4.51 3.72 0.15
CA ILE A 74 -3.46 2.85 -0.37
C ILE A 74 -2.49 2.47 0.77
N MET A 75 -2.01 3.44 1.54
CA MET A 75 -1.06 3.18 2.64
C MET A 75 -1.66 2.32 3.77
N LYS A 76 -2.95 2.47 4.08
CA LYS A 76 -3.68 1.58 5.01
C LYS A 76 -3.75 0.14 4.50
N ASN A 77 -3.91 -0.05 3.19
CA ASN A 77 -3.95 -1.37 2.54
C ASN A 77 -2.55 -1.93 2.18
N LYS A 78 -1.44 -1.21 2.40
CA LYS A 78 -0.07 -1.65 2.04
C LYS A 78 0.21 -3.11 2.43
N LYS A 79 -0.22 -3.54 3.62
CA LYS A 79 0.02 -4.91 4.13
C LYS A 79 -0.59 -6.02 3.28
N LYS A 80 -1.53 -5.72 2.38
CA LYS A 80 -2.16 -6.67 1.46
C LYS A 80 -1.42 -6.78 0.12
N MET A 81 -0.42 -5.94 -0.11
CA MET A 81 0.39 -5.91 -1.34
C MET A 81 1.78 -6.46 -1.01
N GLU A 82 1.94 -7.77 -1.16
CA GLU A 82 3.18 -8.47 -0.79
C GLU A 82 4.29 -8.29 -1.83
N THR A 83 3.93 -8.10 -3.10
CA THR A 83 4.85 -7.98 -4.24
C THR A 83 5.59 -6.63 -4.31
N ILE A 84 5.07 -5.56 -3.68
CA ILE A 84 5.57 -4.19 -3.88
C ILE A 84 5.78 -3.46 -2.54
N TYR A 85 6.98 -2.89 -2.36
CA TYR A 85 7.31 -2.07 -1.20
C TYR A 85 6.93 -0.60 -1.41
N LEU A 86 5.86 -0.15 -0.74
CA LEU A 86 5.44 1.26 -0.73
C LEU A 86 5.92 2.04 0.50
N THR A 87 6.51 3.21 0.35
CA THR A 87 6.82 4.13 1.47
C THR A 87 6.35 5.54 1.18
N ASP A 88 6.01 6.26 2.25
CA ASP A 88 5.91 7.71 2.17
C ASP A 88 7.28 8.33 1.88
N ASP A 89 7.32 9.30 0.98
CA ASP A 89 8.46 10.19 0.80
C ASP A 89 8.46 11.23 1.94
N TYR A 90 9.56 11.29 2.69
CA TYR A 90 9.74 12.18 3.84
C TYR A 90 11.14 12.81 3.78
N PRO A 91 11.29 14.09 4.19
CA PRO A 91 12.59 14.73 4.24
C PRO A 91 13.52 14.06 5.27
N LYS A 92 14.83 14.13 5.05
CA LYS A 92 15.86 13.45 5.86
C LYS A 92 15.70 13.66 7.37
N ASN A 93 15.48 14.92 7.78
CA ASN A 93 15.29 15.31 9.18
C ASN A 93 14.12 14.56 9.85
N VAL A 94 13.06 14.26 9.09
CA VAL A 94 11.90 13.49 9.58
C VAL A 94 12.23 12.00 9.63
N LEU A 95 12.98 11.47 8.65
CA LEU A 95 13.43 10.07 8.66
C LEU A 95 14.33 9.77 9.87
N GLU A 96 15.21 10.70 10.25
CA GLU A 96 16.07 10.58 11.44
C GLU A 96 15.25 10.56 12.74
N LYS A 97 14.37 11.56 12.95
CA LYS A 97 13.43 11.56 14.08
C LYS A 97 12.62 10.26 14.15
N ARG A 98 12.11 9.77 13.01
CA ARG A 98 11.29 8.55 12.96
C ARG A 98 12.02 7.28 13.39
N LYS A 99 13.35 7.19 13.22
CA LYS A 99 14.14 6.05 13.74
C LYS A 99 14.08 6.01 15.27
N ILE A 100 14.35 7.15 15.91
CA ILE A 100 14.32 7.30 17.38
C ILE A 100 12.90 7.02 17.92
N LEU A 101 11.87 7.59 17.29
CA LEU A 101 10.48 7.35 17.69
C LEU A 101 10.03 5.90 17.47
N GLN A 102 10.66 5.15 16.54
CA GLN A 102 10.34 3.76 16.29
C GLN A 102 10.80 2.84 17.43
N GLU A 103 11.90 3.17 18.09
CA GLU A 103 12.37 2.46 19.30
C GLU A 103 11.38 2.67 20.46
N GLN A 104 11.00 3.92 20.72
CA GLN A 104 9.99 4.28 21.73
C GLN A 104 8.62 3.62 21.46
N LEU A 105 8.18 3.62 20.20
CA LEU A 105 6.94 2.94 19.79
C LEU A 105 6.97 1.43 20.05
N MET A 106 8.13 0.79 19.92
CA MET A 106 8.27 -0.64 20.22
C MET A 106 8.24 -0.90 21.73
N GLU A 107 8.78 0.01 22.54
CA GLU A 107 8.69 -0.07 24.00
C GLU A 107 7.24 0.10 24.49
N GLU A 108 6.52 1.12 24.01
CA GLU A 108 5.12 1.34 24.37
C GLU A 108 4.20 0.19 23.96
N ARG A 109 4.47 -0.45 22.80
CA ARG A 109 3.75 -1.66 22.39
C ARG A 109 4.06 -2.86 23.28
N LYS A 110 5.29 -3.00 23.80
CA LYS A 110 5.64 -4.04 24.79
C LYS A 110 4.92 -3.81 26.13
N LYS A 111 4.73 -2.56 26.54
CA LYS A 111 3.92 -2.17 27.73
C LYS A 111 2.41 -2.46 27.56
N GLY A 112 1.95 -2.71 26.33
CA GLY A 112 0.53 -2.95 26.01
C GLY A 112 -0.25 -1.71 25.57
N ASN A 113 0.42 -0.57 25.39
CA ASN A 113 -0.18 0.68 24.94
C ASN A 113 -0.34 0.72 23.40
N TYR A 114 -1.36 1.43 22.92
CA TYR A 114 -1.61 1.55 21.48
C TYR A 114 -0.84 2.76 20.90
N ALA A 115 0.36 2.50 20.40
CA ALA A 115 1.25 3.52 19.83
C ALA A 115 1.29 3.53 18.28
N ILE A 116 1.19 4.74 17.69
CA ILE A 116 1.35 5.02 16.25
C ILE A 116 2.27 6.23 16.05
N ILE A 117 3.22 6.16 15.11
CA ILE A 117 3.94 7.35 14.63
C ILE A 117 3.20 7.94 13.42
N LYS A 118 2.85 9.23 13.50
CA LYS A 118 2.36 10.03 12.35
C LYS A 118 3.37 11.14 12.06
N TYR A 119 3.83 11.23 10.82
CA TYR A 119 4.89 12.16 10.41
C TYR A 119 6.11 12.09 11.34
N ASP A 120 6.39 13.11 12.16
CA ASP A 120 7.47 13.16 13.14
C ASP A 120 7.00 13.12 14.60
N SER A 121 5.77 12.67 14.86
CA SER A 121 5.13 12.63 16.18
C SER A 121 4.70 11.22 16.59
N LEU A 122 4.95 10.83 17.84
CA LEU A 122 4.44 9.60 18.45
C LEU A 122 3.10 9.87 19.14
N ILE A 123 2.06 9.11 18.77
CA ILE A 123 0.73 9.17 19.37
C ILE A 123 0.52 7.89 20.16
N ILE A 124 0.53 8.00 21.48
CA ILE A 124 0.18 6.94 22.43
C ILE A 124 -1.32 7.06 22.73
N ARG A 125 -2.01 5.93 22.85
CA ARG A 125 -3.38 5.85 23.35
C ARG A 125 -3.47 4.73 24.37
N ASP A 126 -3.98 5.08 25.54
CA ASP A 126 -4.10 4.14 26.65
C ASP A 126 -5.29 3.21 26.42
N ASN A 127 -5.07 1.91 26.62
CA ASN A 127 -6.09 0.87 26.46
C ASN A 127 -7.12 0.89 27.61
N THR A 128 -6.87 1.69 28.65
CA THR A 128 -7.78 1.93 29.78
C THR A 128 -9.09 2.56 29.33
N HIS A 129 -9.04 3.44 28.32
CA HIS A 129 -10.24 3.94 27.63
C HIS A 129 -10.68 2.97 26.52
N LYS A 130 -10.84 1.68 26.87
CA LYS A 130 -11.93 0.91 26.27
C LYS A 130 -13.18 1.75 26.46
N ASN A 131 -13.76 2.24 25.36
CA ASN A 131 -15.09 2.82 25.39
C ASN A 131 -15.95 1.90 26.24
N GLU A 132 -16.35 2.37 27.41
CA GLU A 132 -17.54 1.87 28.07
C GLU A 132 -18.66 2.23 27.11
N LYS A 133 -18.88 1.33 26.14
CA LYS A 133 -19.98 1.36 25.20
C LYS A 133 -21.20 1.41 26.10
N ARG A 134 -21.70 2.63 26.38
CA ARG A 134 -22.79 2.86 27.31
C ARG A 134 -23.83 1.81 26.98
N LYS A 135 -23.99 0.83 27.87
CA LYS A 135 -24.96 -0.24 27.66
C LYS A 135 -26.27 0.49 27.74
N ARG A 136 -26.83 0.84 26.57
CA ARG A 136 -28.17 1.38 26.49
C ARG A 136 -29.03 0.39 27.24
N GLU A 137 -29.67 0.86 28.31
CA GLU A 137 -30.61 0.05 29.05
C GLU A 137 -31.59 -0.55 28.03
N LYS A 138 -31.88 -1.84 28.17
CA LYS A 138 -32.76 -2.53 27.23
C LYS A 138 -34.10 -1.79 27.25
N SER A 139 -34.40 -1.05 26.18
CA SER A 139 -35.60 -0.25 26.11
C SER A 139 -36.81 -1.18 26.07
N ILE A 140 -37.49 -1.27 27.20
CA ILE A 140 -38.71 -2.07 27.36
C ILE A 140 -39.73 -1.58 26.35
N SER A 141 -40.17 -2.47 25.46
CA SER A 141 -41.17 -2.13 24.44
C SER A 141 -42.47 -1.71 25.12
N PRO A 142 -43.26 -0.76 24.57
CA PRO A 142 -44.53 -0.33 25.17
C PRO A 142 -45.48 -1.48 25.53
N ARG A 143 -45.38 -2.62 24.83
CA ARG A 143 -46.18 -3.82 25.07
C ARG A 143 -45.73 -4.65 26.30
N GLU A 144 -44.44 -4.64 26.64
CA GLU A 144 -43.89 -5.36 27.80
C GLU A 144 -44.22 -4.66 29.13
N GLN A 145 -44.41 -3.33 29.10
CA GLN A 145 -44.79 -2.53 30.28
C GLN A 145 -46.20 -2.85 30.79
N GLN A 146 -47.09 -3.35 29.93
CA GLN A 146 -48.45 -3.73 30.33
C GLN A 146 -48.50 -5.12 30.97
N LEU A 147 -47.63 -6.05 30.54
CA LEU A 147 -47.57 -7.39 31.11
C LEU A 147 -47.16 -7.34 32.60
N HIS A 148 -46.09 -6.61 32.93
CA HIS A 148 -45.57 -6.53 34.30
C HIS A 148 -46.55 -5.93 35.32
N LYS A 149 -47.52 -5.11 34.89
CA LYS A 149 -48.52 -4.51 35.78
C LYS A 149 -49.62 -5.49 36.20
N HIS A 150 -49.89 -6.53 35.41
CA HIS A 150 -51.05 -7.41 35.63
C HIS A 150 -50.77 -8.62 36.56
N HIS A 151 -49.52 -8.80 36.99
CA HIS A 151 -49.09 -9.98 37.76
C HIS A 151 -48.81 -9.66 39.25
N GLY A 152 -49.06 -8.42 39.69
CA GLY A 152 -48.63 -7.94 41.01
C GLY A 152 -49.60 -8.15 42.18
N ASN A 153 -50.89 -8.41 41.92
CA ASN A 153 -51.94 -8.43 42.95
C ASN A 153 -52.85 -9.66 42.85
N LEU A 154 -52.47 -10.76 43.52
CA LEU A 154 -53.43 -11.74 44.03
C LEU A 154 -52.85 -12.56 45.20
N THR A 155 -52.77 -11.96 46.39
CA THR A 155 -52.69 -12.71 47.66
C THR A 155 -53.19 -11.86 48.83
N GLN A 156 -54.42 -12.13 49.26
CA GLN A 156 -54.91 -11.98 50.63
C GLN A 156 -55.87 -13.15 50.89
#